data_AF-A0A925BK55-F1
#
_entry.id   AF-A0A925BK55-F1
#
_cell.length_a   1.000
_cell.length_b   1.000
_cell.length_c   1.000
_cell.angle_alpha   90.00
_cell.angle_beta   90.00
_cell.angle_gamma   90.00
#
_symmetry.space_group_name_H-M   'P 1'
#
loop_
_entity.id
_entity.type
_entity.pdbx_description
1 polymer ?
#
loop_
_entity_poly.entity_id
_entity_poly.type
_entity_poly.pdbx_seq_one_letter_code
_entity_poly.pdbx_strand_id
1 'polypeptide(L)' 'MSPCFANGEVIEDYPNDKYGPSCLVLGFTTAGRPIHIQCSHPSRPMIKIITVYQPDPDEWDDFKHRRT' A
#
# COMPACT_ATOMS: atom_id res chain seq x y z
N MET A 1 -2.91 21.76 -8.77
CA MET A 1 -2.31 21.51 -7.44
C MET A 1 -3.11 20.35 -6.84
N SER A 2 -2.67 19.11 -7.07
CA SER A 2 -3.49 17.92 -6.75
C SER A 2 -3.28 17.48 -5.29
N PRO A 3 -4.35 17.13 -4.57
CA PRO A 3 -4.30 16.77 -3.15
C PRO A 3 -3.56 15.44 -2.94
N CYS A 4 -2.72 15.42 -1.91
CA CYS A 4 -1.76 14.37 -1.54
C CYS A 4 -2.35 12.96 -1.30
N PHE A 5 -3.68 12.82 -1.16
CA PHE A 5 -4.35 11.52 -0.94
C PHE A 5 -4.78 10.79 -2.24
N ALA A 6 -4.71 11.42 -3.41
CA ALA A 6 -5.27 10.86 -4.65
C ALA A 6 -4.35 9.90 -5.44
N ASN A 7 -3.10 9.69 -5.01
CA ASN A 7 -2.07 9.01 -5.82
C ASN A 7 -1.63 7.64 -5.26
N GLY A 8 -2.37 7.07 -4.31
CA GLY A 8 -2.11 5.73 -3.82
C GLY A 8 -2.69 4.68 -4.76
N GLU A 9 -1.90 3.66 -5.11
CA GLU A 9 -2.30 2.54 -5.96
C GLU A 9 -2.39 1.26 -5.12
N VAL A 10 -3.53 0.58 -5.15
CA VAL A 10 -3.64 -0.77 -4.57
C VAL A 10 -2.86 -1.73 -5.47
N ILE A 11 -1.79 -2.33 -4.95
CA ILE A 11 -0.90 -3.22 -5.69
C ILE A 11 -1.10 -4.70 -5.34
N GLU A 12 -1.62 -5.00 -4.15
CA GLU A 12 -2.02 -6.37 -3.75
C GLU A 12 -3.33 -6.32 -2.95
N ASP A 13 -4.20 -7.30 -3.17
CA ASP A 13 -5.47 -7.47 -2.45
C ASP A 13 -5.44 -8.80 -1.66
N TYR A 14 -5.80 -8.75 -0.39
CA TYR A 14 -5.85 -9.89 0.52
C TYR A 14 -7.26 -10.03 1.12
N PRO A 15 -8.25 -10.50 0.35
CA PRO A 15 -9.63 -10.62 0.82
C PRO A 15 -9.79 -11.62 1.97
N ASN A 16 -8.86 -12.58 2.09
CA ASN A 16 -8.91 -13.69 3.03
C ASN A 16 -7.87 -13.60 4.15
N ASP A 17 -7.32 -12.41 4.41
CA ASP A 17 -6.35 -12.22 5.49
C ASP A 17 -6.93 -12.63 6.86
N LYS A 18 -6.09 -13.12 7.77
CA LYS A 18 -6.48 -13.75 9.05
C LYS A 18 -7.35 -12.84 9.92
N TYR A 19 -7.11 -11.54 9.85
CA TYR A 19 -7.82 -10.51 10.62
C TYR A 19 -8.91 -9.78 9.78
N GLY A 20 -9.25 -10.40 8.64
CA GLY A 20 -10.22 -9.98 7.63
C GLY A 20 -9.62 -9.13 6.51
N PRO A 21 -10.39 -8.81 5.46
CA PRO A 21 -9.90 -8.22 4.22
C PRO A 21 -8.94 -7.05 4.42
N SER A 22 -7.79 -7.11 3.76
CA SER A 22 -6.75 -6.09 3.75
C SER A 22 -6.20 -5.90 2.34
N CYS A 23 -5.46 -4.82 2.11
CA CYS A 23 -4.77 -4.58 0.85
C CYS A 23 -3.43 -3.88 1.09
N LEU A 24 -2.53 -4.00 0.13
CA LEU A 24 -1.26 -3.28 0.08
C LEU A 24 -1.38 -2.13 -0.91
N VAL A 25 -1.08 -0.92 -0.44
CA VAL A 25 -1.11 0.31 -1.22
C VAL A 25 0.31 0.84 -1.40
N LEU A 26 0.70 1.12 -2.64
CA LEU A 26 1.88 1.91 -2.97
C LEU A 26 1.50 3.38 -3.05
N GLY A 27 2.25 4.24 -2.35
CA GLY A 27 2.18 5.67 -2.50
C GLY A 27 3.56 6.30 -2.52
N PHE A 28 3.62 7.59 -2.80
CA PHE A 28 4.86 8.37 -2.79
C PHE A 28 4.70 9.58 -1.89
N THR A 29 5.74 9.87 -1.10
CA THR A 29 5.82 11.15 -0.37
C THR A 29 5.96 12.31 -1.35
N THR A 30 5.77 13.54 -0.86
CA THR A 30 6.01 14.75 -1.68
C THR A 30 7.44 14.88 -2.19
N ALA A 31 8.40 14.20 -1.57
CA ALA A 31 9.80 14.10 -2.00
C ALA A 31 10.08 12.92 -2.95
N GLY A 32 9.05 12.18 -3.39
CA GLY A 32 9.20 11.05 -4.32
C GLY A 32 9.65 9.73 -3.68
N ARG A 33 9.74 9.65 -2.35
CA ARG A 33 10.07 8.39 -1.66
C ARG A 33 8.89 7.40 -1.71
N PRO A 34 9.07 6.15 -2.17
CA PRO A 34 8.01 5.14 -2.20
C PRO A 34 7.68 4.65 -0.78
N ILE A 35 6.41 4.38 -0.53
CA ILE A 35 5.89 3.88 0.75
C ILE A 35 4.84 2.82 0.46
N HIS A 36 5.00 1.67 1.10
CA HIS A 36 4.00 0.62 1.20
C HIS A 36 3.19 0.79 2.47
N ILE A 37 1.86 0.75 2.31
CA ILE A 37 0.91 0.81 3.41
C ILE A 37 0.02 -0.43 3.30
N GLN A 38 0.15 -1.34 4.25
CA GLN A 38 -0.85 -2.39 4.39
C GLN A 38 -1.96 -1.88 5.31
N CYS A 39 -3.20 -1.93 4.84
CA CYS A 39 -4.34 -1.48 5.60
C CYS A 39 -5.55 -2.39 5.43
N SER A 40 -6.51 -2.28 6.34
CA SER A 40 -7.79 -2.96 6.18
C SER A 40 -8.53 -2.46 4.94
N HIS A 41 -9.28 -3.34 4.29
CA HIS A 41 -9.92 -3.05 3.01
C HIS A 41 -10.84 -1.81 3.05
N PRO A 42 -10.83 -0.95 2.00
CA PRO A 42 -11.56 0.31 1.94
C PRO A 42 -13.09 0.19 2.01
N SER A 43 -13.63 -1.02 1.83
CA SER A 43 -15.06 -1.29 2.04
C SER A 43 -15.51 -1.16 3.51
N ARG A 44 -14.57 -1.03 4.45
CA ARG A 44 -14.88 -0.85 5.88
C ARG A 44 -15.05 0.63 6.21
N PRO A 45 -15.94 0.98 7.17
CA PRO A 45 -16.18 2.36 7.59
C PRO A 45 -14.97 3.01 8.27
N MET A 46 -14.02 2.20 8.75
CA MET A 46 -12.78 2.66 9.36
C MET A 46 -11.61 1.88 8.78
N ILE A 47 -10.61 2.61 8.27
CA ILE A 47 -9.37 2.04 7.76
C ILE A 47 -8.37 1.93 8.90
N LYS A 48 -7.88 0.72 9.12
CA LYS A 48 -6.79 0.43 10.06
C LYS A 48 -5.51 0.25 9.27
N ILE A 49 -4.49 1.02 9.63
CA ILE A 49 -3.13 0.80 9.11
C ILE A 49 -2.52 -0.36 9.92
N ILE A 50 -2.07 -1.39 9.22
CA ILE A 50 -1.44 -2.58 9.79
C ILE A 50 0.07 -2.37 9.86
N THR A 51 0.67 -1.97 8.73
CA THR A 51 2.09 -1.63 8.66
C THR A 51 2.35 -0.56 7.60
N VAL A 52 3.43 0.21 7.79
CA VAL A 52 3.95 1.19 6.85
C VAL A 52 5.46 0.99 6.75
N TYR A 53 5.96 0.82 5.54
CA TYR A 53 7.40 0.64 5.30
C TYR A 53 7.80 1.18 3.93
N GLN A 54 9.09 1.42 3.73
CA GLN A 54 9.63 1.69 2.41
C GLN A 54 9.97 0.35 1.75
N PRO A 55 9.48 0.05 0.53
CA PRO A 55 9.82 -1.19 -0.15
C PRO A 55 11.31 -1.27 -0.48
N ASP A 56 11.87 -2.47 -0.33
CA ASP A 56 13.24 -2.76 -0.73
C ASP A 56 13.32 -2.91 -2.27
N PRO A 57 14.15 -2.13 -2.98
CA PRO A 57 14.30 -2.27 -4.43
C PRO A 57 14.81 -3.66 -4.89
N ASP A 58 15.48 -4.41 -4.01
CA ASP A 58 15.95 -5.77 -4.30
C ASP A 58 14.83 -6.81 -4.17
N GLU A 59 13.72 -6.47 -3.51
CA GLU A 59 12.53 -7.33 -3.39
C GLU A 59 11.38 -6.91 -4.32
N TRP A 60 11.43 -5.69 -4.88
CA TRP A 60 10.31 -5.10 -5.63
C TRP A 60 10.74 -4.46 -6.96
N ASP A 61 10.10 -4.88 -8.05
CA ASP A 61 10.15 -4.22 -9.36
C ASP A 61 9.21 -3.01 -9.37
N ASP A 62 9.76 -1.84 -9.70
CA ASP A 62 9.08 -0.54 -9.70
C ASP A 62 8.29 -0.23 -8.42
N PHE A 63 8.67 -0.85 -7.30
CA PHE A 63 7.95 -0.82 -6.02
C PHE A 63 6.52 -1.37 -6.09
N LYS A 64 6.15 -2.12 -7.14
CA LYS A 64 4.78 -2.61 -7.36
C LYS A 64 4.68 -4.13 -7.34
N HIS A 65 5.65 -4.80 -7.96
CA HIS A 65 5.62 -6.24 -8.15
C HIS A 65 6.74 -6.89 -7.35
N ARG A 66 6.43 -7.94 -6.60
CA ARG A 66 7.46 -8.71 -5.88
C ARG A 66 8.35 -9.43 -6.88
N ARG A 67 9.66 -9.35 -6.68
CA ARG A 67 10.65 -10.20 -7.33
C ARG A 67 10.60 -11.57 -6.65
N THR A 68 9.71 -12.45 -7.13
CA THR A 68 9.63 -13.86 -6.68
C THR A 68 10.70 -14.72 -7.31
#